data_AF-H0GAG7-F1
#
_entry.id   AF-H0GAG7-F1
#
_cell.length_a   1.000
_cell.length_b   1.000
_cell.length_c   1.000
_cell.angle_alpha   90.00
_cell.angle_beta   90.00
_cell.angle_gamma   90.00
#
_symmetry.space_group_name_H-M   'P 1'
#
loop_
_entity.id
_entity.type
_entity.pdbx_description
1 polymer ?
#
loop_
_entity_poly.entity_id
_entity_poly.type
_entity_poly.pdbx_seq_one_letter_code
_entity_poly.pdbx_strand_id
1 'polypeptide(L)'
;MTVHVIDCIEEFKKNHRNWNKIYRSDPEAHAFLSWPWLQEYLPHRERWLILAWKHRAAGKRYDAFLPLELATSQDEDTGLFVDEILMIGNHGTGRTGFLCTPGLESEAADAFAGILASENWTSIRFDRCGAASARLDRLLDAFPEGEFARVDTADEGERIDACGRRLRSMLLRTLTGRNLRDCLNRRSLGIVLERAVALHAFGDFDGAEAGYRQLIRTVPGHIEARCRLAHLLSDVGAYVEAEHLYRTLLPAVPNADDVLHWLGDTQMAQASYRKAG
;
A
#
# COMPACT_ATOMS: atom_id res chain seq x y z
N MET A 1 -13.69 19.89 7.03
CA MET A 1 -12.54 19.49 6.20
C MET A 1 -12.77 18.12 5.59
N THR A 2 -12.20 17.82 4.42
CA THR A 2 -12.30 16.49 3.79
C THR A 2 -11.04 16.19 2.99
N VAL A 3 -10.59 14.94 2.99
CA VAL A 3 -9.53 14.43 2.10
C VAL A 3 -10.18 13.64 0.96
N HIS A 4 -9.75 13.92 -0.27
CA HIS A 4 -10.12 13.19 -1.47
C HIS A 4 -8.89 12.44 -1.98
N VAL A 5 -9.08 11.21 -2.45
CA VAL A 5 -7.99 10.43 -3.06
C VAL A 5 -8.07 10.61 -4.56
N ILE A 6 -7.01 11.14 -5.16
CA ILE A 6 -6.83 11.24 -6.60
C ILE A 6 -5.85 10.14 -7.01
N ASP A 7 -6.32 9.14 -7.75
CA ASP A 7 -5.52 8.01 -8.21
C ASP A 7 -5.66 7.75 -9.74
N CYS A 8 -6.23 8.72 -10.48
CA CYS A 8 -6.28 8.70 -11.94
C CYS A 8 -5.68 9.97 -12.57
N ILE A 9 -5.03 9.81 -13.73
CA ILE A 9 -4.30 10.88 -14.39
C ILE A 9 -5.22 12.00 -14.91
N GLU A 10 -6.45 11.65 -15.29
CA GLU A 10 -7.47 12.59 -15.75
C GLU A 10 -7.91 13.54 -14.64
N GLU A 11 -8.14 13.01 -13.43
CA GLU A 11 -8.50 13.83 -12.28
C GLU A 11 -7.32 14.67 -11.80
N PHE A 12 -6.11 14.12 -11.79
CA PHE A 12 -4.91 14.91 -11.54
C PHE A 12 -4.84 16.10 -12.49
N LYS A 13 -4.95 15.88 -13.81
CA LYS A 13 -4.94 16.92 -14.87
C LYS A 13 -5.98 18.02 -14.65
N LYS A 14 -7.18 17.69 -14.17
CA LYS A 14 -8.22 18.70 -13.83
C LYS A 14 -7.76 19.68 -12.73
N ASN A 15 -6.85 19.25 -11.85
CA ASN A 15 -6.37 20.05 -10.73
C ASN A 15 -5.15 20.93 -11.05
N HIS A 16 -4.63 20.92 -12.29
CA HIS A 16 -3.45 21.68 -12.73
C HIS A 16 -3.40 23.13 -12.22
N ARG A 17 -4.49 23.89 -12.40
CA ARG A 17 -4.55 25.30 -11.98
C ARG A 17 -4.50 25.46 -10.46
N ASN A 18 -5.15 24.56 -9.71
CA ASN A 18 -5.14 24.58 -8.25
C ASN A 18 -3.74 24.20 -7.73
N TRP A 19 -3.15 23.16 -8.30
CA TRP A 19 -1.81 22.67 -7.95
C TRP A 19 -0.76 23.78 -8.06
N ASN A 20 -0.68 24.40 -9.25
CA ASN A 20 0.29 25.45 -9.51
C ASN A 20 0.07 26.70 -8.67
N LYS A 21 -1.17 26.96 -8.23
CA LYS A 21 -1.43 28.06 -7.30
C LYS A 21 -0.78 27.78 -5.95
N ILE A 22 -1.02 26.60 -5.36
CA ILE A 22 -0.44 26.23 -4.06
C ILE A 22 1.09 26.14 -4.17
N TYR A 23 1.59 25.46 -5.21
CA TYR A 23 3.02 25.30 -5.45
C TYR A 23 3.79 26.63 -5.43
N ARG A 24 3.21 27.70 -5.98
CA ARG A 24 3.86 29.04 -6.00
C ARG A 24 3.82 29.77 -4.67
N SER A 25 2.86 29.44 -3.80
CA SER A 25 2.70 30.08 -2.49
C SER A 25 3.37 29.31 -1.35
N ASP A 26 3.66 28.02 -1.57
CA ASP A 26 4.18 27.13 -0.53
C ASP A 26 5.70 27.30 -0.34
N PRO A 27 6.18 27.67 0.86
CA PRO A 27 7.60 27.87 1.13
C PRO A 27 8.44 26.57 1.10
N GLU A 28 7.82 25.40 1.24
CA GLU A 28 8.51 24.10 1.17
C GLU A 28 8.35 23.42 -0.20
N ALA A 29 7.70 24.06 -1.17
CA ALA A 29 7.61 23.52 -2.52
C ALA A 29 9.00 23.34 -3.17
N HIS A 30 9.14 22.27 -3.95
CA HIS A 30 10.38 21.93 -4.64
C HIS A 30 10.09 21.24 -5.97
N ALA A 31 11.10 21.09 -6.83
CA ALA A 31 10.95 20.58 -8.20
C ALA A 31 10.16 19.26 -8.32
N PHE A 32 10.34 18.31 -7.39
CA PHE A 32 9.62 17.02 -7.36
C PHE A 32 8.14 17.11 -6.92
N LEU A 33 7.68 18.28 -6.49
CA LEU A 33 6.25 18.59 -6.30
C LEU A 33 5.72 19.50 -7.42
N SER A 34 6.56 19.83 -8.41
CA SER A 34 6.14 20.68 -9.52
C SER A 34 5.21 19.93 -10.47
N TRP A 35 4.25 20.67 -11.04
CA TRP A 35 3.33 20.10 -12.01
C TRP A 35 4.02 19.44 -13.22
N PRO A 36 5.00 20.08 -13.89
CA PRO A 36 5.64 19.48 -15.06
C PRO A 36 6.29 18.13 -14.72
N TRP A 37 6.97 18.05 -13.59
CA TRP A 37 7.64 16.82 -13.16
C TRP A 37 6.63 15.71 -12.83
N LEU A 38 5.60 16.01 -12.04
CA LEU A 38 4.57 15.01 -11.69
C LEU A 38 3.78 14.53 -12.91
N GLN A 39 3.46 15.41 -13.85
CA GLN A 39 2.74 15.03 -15.07
C GLN A 39 3.52 14.02 -15.91
N GLU A 40 4.85 14.11 -15.94
CA GLU A 40 5.72 13.14 -16.62
C GLU A 40 5.96 11.89 -15.75
N TYR A 41 6.08 12.05 -14.44
CA TYR A 41 6.44 10.97 -13.53
C TYR A 41 5.29 9.99 -13.27
N LEU A 42 4.09 10.48 -12.94
CA LEU A 42 2.95 9.66 -12.51
C LEU A 42 2.49 8.60 -13.54
N PRO A 43 2.45 8.89 -14.86
CA PRO A 43 2.07 7.88 -15.86
C PRO A 43 3.00 6.66 -15.94
N HIS A 44 4.22 6.75 -15.40
CA HIS A 44 5.19 5.66 -15.36
C HIS A 44 5.20 4.92 -14.01
N ARG A 45 4.21 5.17 -13.16
CA ARG A 45 4.06 4.53 -11.85
C ARG A 45 2.75 3.78 -11.82
N GLU A 46 2.79 2.56 -11.31
CA GLU A 46 1.63 1.67 -11.34
C GLU A 46 0.59 2.05 -10.28
N ARG A 47 1.03 2.42 -9.07
CA ARG A 47 0.15 2.57 -7.89
C ARG A 47 0.45 3.83 -7.10
N TRP A 48 0.33 4.96 -7.77
CA TRP A 48 0.38 6.27 -7.12
C TRP A 48 -1.01 6.71 -6.65
N LEU A 49 -1.03 7.56 -5.63
CA LEU A 49 -2.21 8.28 -5.19
C LEU A 49 -1.82 9.65 -4.66
N ILE A 50 -2.73 10.61 -4.71
CA ILE A 50 -2.56 11.92 -4.11
C ILE A 50 -3.70 12.13 -3.12
N LEU A 51 -3.35 12.38 -1.86
CA LEU A 51 -4.31 12.87 -0.88
C LEU A 51 -4.50 14.36 -1.09
N ALA A 52 -5.68 14.77 -1.53
CA ALA A 52 -6.06 16.14 -1.78
C ALA A 52 -6.99 16.64 -0.67
N TRP A 53 -6.51 17.56 0.17
CA TRP A 53 -7.25 18.06 1.31
C TRP A 53 -7.88 19.42 1.04
N LYS A 54 -9.10 19.63 1.54
CA LYS A 54 -9.77 20.93 1.58
C LYS A 54 -10.23 21.26 3.00
N HIS A 55 -9.89 22.47 3.45
CA HIS A 55 -10.28 22.96 4.76
C HIS A 55 -11.81 23.13 4.84
N ARG A 56 -12.40 23.79 3.84
CA ARG A 56 -13.85 24.04 3.75
C ARG A 56 -14.55 23.04 2.83
N ALA A 57 -15.45 22.23 3.40
CA ALA A 57 -16.14 21.15 2.69
C ALA A 57 -16.97 21.62 1.47
N ALA A 58 -17.52 22.84 1.52
CA ALA A 58 -18.30 23.45 0.43
C ALA A 58 -17.45 23.98 -0.73
N GLY A 59 -16.12 24.03 -0.59
CA GLY A 59 -15.20 24.49 -1.64
C GLY A 59 -14.93 23.43 -2.71
N LYS A 60 -14.75 23.88 -3.96
CA LYS A 60 -14.25 23.07 -5.09
C LYS A 60 -12.72 23.05 -5.20
N ARG A 61 -12.02 23.74 -4.30
CA ARG A 61 -10.57 23.90 -4.33
C ARG A 61 -9.94 23.19 -3.16
N TYR A 62 -8.80 22.59 -3.43
CA TYR A 62 -7.95 21.97 -2.43
C TYR A 62 -6.96 23.00 -1.89
N ASP A 63 -6.59 22.82 -0.63
CA ASP A 63 -5.66 23.66 0.10
C ASP A 63 -4.32 22.93 0.34
N ALA A 64 -4.29 21.61 0.21
CA ALA A 64 -3.06 20.81 0.29
C ALA A 64 -3.11 19.54 -0.58
N PHE A 65 -1.95 19.04 -0.99
CA PHE A 65 -1.77 17.81 -1.77
C PHE A 65 -0.57 17.01 -1.26
N LEU A 66 -0.77 15.76 -0.85
CA LEU A 66 0.27 14.82 -0.46
C LEU A 66 0.37 13.69 -1.50
N PRO A 67 1.40 13.70 -2.37
CA PRO A 67 1.61 12.67 -3.39
C PRO A 67 2.34 11.45 -2.82
N LEU A 68 1.80 10.26 -3.06
CA LEU A 68 2.24 8.99 -2.50
C LEU A 68 2.29 7.90 -3.56
N GLU A 69 3.09 6.87 -3.30
CA GLU A 69 3.19 5.64 -4.07
C GLU A 69 3.05 4.46 -3.11
N LEU A 70 2.31 3.43 -3.52
CA LEU A 70 2.17 2.19 -2.77
C LEU A 70 3.04 1.11 -3.40
N ALA A 71 4.09 0.70 -2.68
CA ALA A 71 4.87 -0.47 -2.98
C ALA A 71 4.32 -1.67 -2.20
N THR A 72 4.37 -2.84 -2.82
CA THR A 72 4.06 -4.11 -2.15
C THR A 72 5.22 -5.03 -2.46
N SER A 73 5.75 -5.70 -1.44
CA SER A 73 6.79 -6.71 -1.57
C SER A 73 6.41 -7.93 -0.75
N GLN A 74 7.06 -9.05 -1.02
CA GLN A 74 7.01 -10.20 -0.14
C GLN A 74 8.20 -10.09 0.82
N ASP A 75 7.94 -10.23 2.11
CA ASP A 75 8.96 -10.30 3.13
C ASP A 75 9.67 -11.66 3.05
N GLU A 76 10.99 -11.65 2.90
CA GLU A 76 11.77 -12.87 2.64
C GLU A 76 11.78 -13.82 3.85
N ASP A 77 11.72 -13.27 5.07
CA ASP A 77 11.79 -14.06 6.30
C ASP A 77 10.45 -14.73 6.63
N THR A 78 9.33 -14.03 6.39
CA THR A 78 7.99 -14.50 6.77
C THR A 78 7.15 -15.01 5.61
N GLY A 79 7.55 -14.74 4.36
CA GLY A 79 6.77 -15.03 3.16
C GLY A 79 5.50 -14.17 3.01
N LEU A 80 5.22 -13.27 3.97
CA LEU A 80 4.03 -12.42 3.97
C LEU A 80 4.23 -11.23 3.03
N PHE A 81 3.16 -10.86 2.32
CA PHE A 81 3.13 -9.61 1.58
C PHE A 81 2.97 -8.43 2.54
N VAL A 82 3.83 -7.43 2.36
CA VAL A 82 3.86 -6.19 3.12
C VAL A 82 3.68 -5.00 2.18
N ASP A 83 2.97 -3.99 2.67
CA ASP A 83 2.71 -2.76 1.94
C ASP A 83 3.55 -1.61 2.52
N GLU A 84 4.33 -0.95 1.66
CA GLU A 84 5.12 0.23 2.00
C GLU A 84 4.56 1.44 1.25
N ILE A 85 4.24 2.51 1.99
CA ILE A 85 3.89 3.80 1.41
C ILE A 85 5.17 4.62 1.25
N LEU A 86 5.43 5.04 0.03
CA LEU A 86 6.51 5.93 -0.33
C LEU A 86 5.93 7.30 -0.62
N MET A 87 6.60 8.37 -0.20
CA MET A 87 6.29 9.68 -0.76
C MET A 87 6.83 9.78 -2.19
N ILE A 88 6.10 10.44 -3.08
CA ILE A 88 6.65 10.66 -4.42
C ILE A 88 7.78 11.70 -4.33
N GLY A 89 8.87 11.43 -5.05
CA GLY A 89 10.14 12.16 -4.92
C GLY A 89 11.19 11.45 -4.04
N ASN A 90 10.83 10.29 -3.46
CA ASN A 90 11.68 9.53 -2.54
C ASN A 90 12.77 8.67 -3.23
N HIS A 91 12.69 8.47 -4.55
CA HIS A 91 13.61 7.63 -5.32
C HIS A 91 14.93 8.33 -5.66
N GLY A 92 15.79 8.52 -4.66
CA GLY A 92 17.20 8.87 -4.86
C GLY A 92 17.51 10.33 -5.19
N THR A 93 16.51 11.20 -5.29
CA THR A 93 16.71 12.65 -5.56
C THR A 93 16.60 13.52 -4.32
N GLY A 94 15.83 13.07 -3.32
CA GLY A 94 16.00 13.50 -1.94
C GLY A 94 15.30 14.76 -1.49
N ARG A 95 14.10 14.99 -2.01
CA ARG A 95 13.12 15.86 -1.35
C ARG A 95 11.74 15.28 -1.53
N THR A 96 11.06 15.08 -0.41
CA THR A 96 9.71 14.56 -0.30
C THR A 96 8.90 15.48 0.62
N GLY A 97 7.57 15.39 0.54
CA GLY A 97 6.66 16.18 1.35
C GLY A 97 5.33 16.39 0.66
N PHE A 98 4.54 17.34 1.16
CA PHE A 98 3.26 17.71 0.59
C PHE A 98 3.16 19.20 0.36
N LEU A 99 2.41 19.58 -0.68
CA LEU A 99 2.07 20.97 -0.94
C LEU A 99 0.98 21.44 0.02
N CYS A 100 1.11 22.64 0.56
CA CYS A 100 0.11 23.23 1.44
C CYS A 100 0.01 24.73 1.25
N THR A 101 -1.21 25.25 1.36
CA THR A 101 -1.46 26.68 1.46
C THR A 101 -0.90 27.19 2.81
N PRO A 102 -0.14 28.30 2.82
CA PRO A 102 0.44 28.82 4.06
C PRO A 102 -0.61 29.09 5.14
N GLY A 103 -0.30 28.68 6.37
CA GLY A 103 -1.16 28.82 7.55
C GLY A 103 -2.16 27.67 7.78
N LEU A 104 -2.19 26.66 6.91
CA LEU A 104 -3.05 25.46 7.03
C LEU A 104 -2.25 24.17 7.22
N GLU A 105 -0.94 24.27 7.47
CA GLU A 105 -0.01 23.14 7.50
C GLU A 105 -0.39 22.11 8.54
N SER A 106 -0.74 22.55 9.76
CA SER A 106 -1.09 21.64 10.85
C SER A 106 -2.39 20.88 10.59
N GLU A 107 -3.42 21.55 10.09
CA GLU A 107 -4.70 20.90 9.79
C GLU A 107 -4.59 19.93 8.62
N ALA A 108 -3.81 20.28 7.60
CA ALA A 108 -3.53 19.40 6.48
C ALA A 108 -2.74 18.17 6.91
N ALA A 109 -1.69 18.36 7.73
CA ALA A 109 -0.90 17.28 8.30
C ALA A 109 -1.77 16.30 9.10
N ASP A 110 -2.63 16.82 9.98
CA ASP A 110 -3.52 16.01 10.82
C ASP A 110 -4.51 15.20 9.98
N ALA A 111 -5.07 15.84 8.95
CA ALA A 111 -6.00 15.17 8.06
C ALA A 111 -5.33 14.07 7.23
N PHE A 112 -4.10 14.30 6.75
CA PHE A 112 -3.34 13.28 6.02
C PHE A 112 -2.94 12.12 6.93
N ALA A 113 -2.41 12.40 8.12
CA ALA A 113 -2.07 11.37 9.11
C ALA A 113 -3.30 10.54 9.48
N GLY A 114 -4.46 11.16 9.68
CA GLY A 114 -5.71 10.45 9.99
C GLY A 114 -6.12 9.46 8.89
N ILE A 115 -5.99 9.83 7.61
CA ILE A 115 -6.25 8.92 6.49
C ILE A 115 -5.20 7.81 6.46
N LEU A 116 -3.91 8.15 6.55
CA LEU A 116 -2.83 7.18 6.51
C LEU A 116 -2.94 6.17 7.65
N ALA A 117 -3.14 6.61 8.89
CA ALA A 117 -3.32 5.72 10.05
C ALA A 117 -4.54 4.79 9.93
N SER A 118 -5.53 5.13 9.08
CA SER A 118 -6.71 4.30 8.86
C SER A 118 -6.51 3.20 7.80
N GLU A 119 -5.54 3.33 6.91
CA GLU A 119 -5.26 2.40 5.80
C GLU A 119 -4.35 1.25 6.26
N ASN A 120 -4.43 0.09 5.62
CA ASN A 120 -3.58 -1.04 6.00
C ASN A 120 -2.24 -0.98 5.24
N TRP A 121 -1.14 -0.82 5.97
CA TRP A 121 0.24 -0.85 5.48
C TRP A 121 1.21 -1.21 6.61
N THR A 122 2.43 -1.63 6.28
CA THR A 122 3.50 -2.00 7.23
C THR A 122 4.40 -0.83 7.54
N SER A 123 4.82 -0.07 6.53
CA SER A 123 5.68 1.11 6.72
C SER A 123 5.34 2.28 5.82
N ILE A 124 5.73 3.49 6.25
CA ILE A 124 5.82 4.70 5.45
C ILE A 124 7.25 5.20 5.49
N ARG A 125 7.84 5.44 4.32
CA ARG A 125 9.19 5.96 4.20
C ARG A 125 9.20 7.45 3.90
N PHE A 126 9.95 8.18 4.72
CA PHE A 126 10.19 9.61 4.61
C PHE A 126 11.68 9.85 4.37
N ASP A 127 12.18 9.60 3.16
CA ASP A 127 13.61 9.83 2.90
C ASP A 127 13.90 11.29 2.58
N ARG A 128 15.07 11.71 3.06
CA ARG A 128 15.72 12.97 2.68
C ARG A 128 14.78 14.17 2.82
N CYS A 129 14.07 14.19 3.94
CA CYS A 129 13.26 15.31 4.36
C CYS A 129 14.14 16.40 4.97
N GLY A 130 13.72 17.66 4.85
CA GLY A 130 14.39 18.76 5.54
C GLY A 130 14.35 18.55 7.05
N ALA A 131 15.50 18.58 7.71
CA ALA A 131 15.60 18.28 9.14
C ALA A 131 14.81 19.23 10.06
N ALA A 132 14.39 20.41 9.55
CA ALA A 132 13.64 21.43 10.27
C ALA A 132 12.22 21.67 9.72
N SER A 133 11.63 20.69 9.00
CA SER A 133 10.26 20.83 8.50
C SER A 133 9.25 20.61 9.63
N ALA A 134 8.76 21.71 10.21
CA ALA A 134 7.69 21.68 11.22
C ALA A 134 6.40 21.02 10.70
N ARG A 135 6.15 21.12 9.39
CA ARG A 135 5.03 20.47 8.71
C ARG A 135 5.15 18.95 8.74
N LEU A 136 6.33 18.43 8.44
CA LEU A 136 6.59 17.00 8.50
C LEU A 136 6.61 16.49 9.94
N ASP A 137 7.21 17.25 10.87
CA ASP A 137 7.17 16.93 12.29
C ASP A 137 5.71 16.81 12.76
N ARG A 138 4.85 17.77 12.41
CA ARG A 138 3.43 17.72 12.73
C ARG A 138 2.70 16.51 12.15
N LEU A 139 3.01 16.15 10.89
CA LEU A 139 2.45 14.97 10.23
C LEU A 139 2.83 13.69 10.97
N LEU A 140 4.09 13.55 11.36
CA LEU A 140 4.56 12.40 12.13
C LEU A 140 3.94 12.37 13.54
N ASP A 141 3.86 13.53 14.20
CA ASP A 141 3.25 13.72 15.52
C ASP A 141 1.77 13.40 15.58
N ALA A 142 1.08 13.41 14.44
CA ALA A 142 -0.33 13.05 14.36
C ALA A 142 -0.58 11.52 14.35
N PHE A 143 0.45 10.67 14.20
CA PHE A 143 0.29 9.22 14.29
C PHE A 143 0.28 8.72 15.75
N PRO A 144 -0.62 7.79 16.12
CA PRO A 144 -0.73 7.28 17.48
C PRO A 144 0.47 6.41 17.87
N GLU A 145 1.14 6.76 18.98
CA GLU A 145 2.32 6.05 19.49
C GLU A 145 2.06 4.59 19.87
N GLY A 146 0.80 4.23 20.14
CA GLY A 146 0.39 2.86 20.50
C GLY A 146 0.28 1.89 19.32
N GLU A 147 0.34 2.39 18.08
CA GLU A 147 0.24 1.54 16.87
C GLU A 147 1.47 1.64 15.97
N PHE A 148 2.21 2.75 16.04
CA PHE A 148 3.32 3.03 15.14
C PHE A 148 4.60 3.37 15.91
N ALA A 149 5.72 2.84 15.42
CA ALA A 149 7.07 3.22 15.82
C ALA A 149 7.71 4.12 14.76
N ARG A 150 8.39 5.16 15.23
CA ARG A 150 9.28 5.99 14.41
C ARG A 150 10.70 5.49 14.59
N VAL A 151 11.37 5.26 13.47
CA VAL A 151 12.77 4.88 13.44
C VAL A 151 13.50 5.92 12.62
N ASP A 152 14.49 6.57 13.23
CA ASP A 152 15.43 7.40 12.49
C ASP A 152 16.32 6.46 11.69
N THR A 153 16.16 6.49 10.36
CA THR A 153 16.99 5.70 9.45
C THR A 153 18.15 6.60 9.03
N ALA A 154 18.99 6.96 9.98
CA ALA A 154 20.20 7.69 9.71
C ALA A 154 21.08 6.85 8.77
N ASP A 155 21.21 7.26 7.51
CA ASP A 155 22.39 6.92 6.74
C ASP A 155 23.58 7.59 7.45
N GLU A 156 24.66 6.85 7.71
CA GLU A 156 25.84 7.26 8.50
C GLU A 156 26.66 8.45 7.92
N GLY A 157 26.08 9.29 7.06
CA GLY A 157 26.71 10.49 6.51
C GLY A 157 25.84 11.72 6.66
N GLU A 158 26.44 12.84 7.04
CA GLU A 158 25.80 14.15 7.05
C GLU A 158 25.37 14.50 5.61
N ARG A 159 24.08 14.37 5.29
CA ARG A 159 23.56 14.62 3.95
C ARG A 159 22.94 16.00 3.88
N ILE A 160 23.41 16.78 2.92
CA ILE A 160 23.04 18.18 2.73
C ILE A 160 22.37 18.32 1.36
N ASP A 161 21.29 19.08 1.26
CA ASP A 161 20.66 19.39 -0.02
C ASP A 161 21.47 20.42 -0.84
N ALA A 162 21.04 20.67 -2.09
CA ALA A 162 21.66 21.66 -2.97
C ALA A 162 21.67 23.10 -2.39
N CYS A 163 20.95 23.36 -1.30
CA CYS A 163 20.87 24.65 -0.61
C CYS A 163 21.64 24.67 0.71
N GLY A 164 22.40 23.64 1.08
CA GLY A 164 23.15 23.62 2.32
C GLY A 164 22.36 23.15 3.55
N ARG A 165 21.13 22.61 3.39
CA ARG A 165 20.30 22.15 4.52
C ARG A 165 20.51 20.67 4.83
N ARG A 166 20.61 20.33 6.12
CA ARG A 166 20.68 18.94 6.60
C ARG A 166 19.38 18.19 6.27
N LEU A 167 19.55 16.98 5.76
CA LEU A 167 18.49 16.05 5.43
C LEU A 167 18.45 14.94 6.47
N ARG A 168 17.25 14.43 6.75
CA ARG A 168 17.02 13.23 7.57
C ARG A 168 16.11 12.26 6.83
N SER A 169 16.28 10.97 7.09
CA SER A 169 15.37 9.94 6.62
C SER A 169 14.69 9.29 7.83
N MET A 170 13.39 9.08 7.74
CA MET A 170 12.62 8.47 8.82
C MET A 170 11.75 7.35 8.26
N LEU A 171 11.63 6.30 9.04
CA LEU A 171 10.72 5.20 8.79
C LEU A 171 9.65 5.22 9.87
N LEU A 172 8.39 5.37 9.46
CA LEU A 172 7.26 5.08 10.30
C LEU A 172 6.84 3.64 9.99
N ARG A 173 6.70 2.79 11.01
CA ARG A 173 6.27 1.40 10.81
C ARG A 173 5.27 0.98 11.87
N THR A 174 4.43 0.01 11.55
CA THR A 174 3.56 -0.60 12.55
C THR A 174 4.41 -1.31 13.61
N LEU A 175 3.93 -1.33 14.86
CA LEU A 175 4.64 -2.02 15.94
C LEU A 175 4.74 -3.54 15.72
N THR A 176 3.80 -4.12 14.96
CA THR A 176 3.78 -5.55 14.66
C THR A 176 4.74 -5.93 13.52
N GLY A 177 5.24 -4.96 12.75
CA GLY A 177 5.97 -5.21 11.50
C GLY A 177 5.09 -5.81 10.39
N ARG A 178 3.76 -5.82 10.56
CA ARG A 178 2.79 -6.31 9.57
C ARG A 178 1.88 -5.18 9.14
N ASN A 179 1.18 -5.37 8.02
CA ASN A 179 0.11 -4.47 7.64
C ASN A 179 -0.91 -4.34 8.79
N LEU A 180 -1.43 -3.13 9.03
CA LEU A 180 -2.43 -2.90 10.07
C LEU A 180 -3.61 -3.86 9.95
N ARG A 181 -4.11 -4.31 11.12
CA ARG A 181 -5.22 -5.28 11.23
C ARG A 181 -4.91 -6.63 10.58
N ASP A 182 -3.63 -6.91 10.29
CA ASP A 182 -3.16 -8.10 9.59
C ASP A 182 -3.85 -8.29 8.23
N CYS A 183 -4.24 -7.18 7.60
CA CYS A 183 -4.95 -7.13 6.33
C CYS A 183 -4.13 -6.39 5.29
N LEU A 184 -4.25 -6.77 4.02
CA LEU A 184 -3.62 -6.07 2.90
C LEU A 184 -4.24 -4.69 2.69
N ASN A 185 -3.49 -3.80 2.04
CA ASN A 185 -4.09 -2.61 1.48
C ASN A 185 -5.11 -2.99 0.38
N ARG A 186 -6.24 -2.30 0.31
CA ARG A 186 -7.22 -2.53 -0.78
C ARG A 186 -6.61 -2.37 -2.19
N ARG A 187 -5.59 -1.52 -2.33
CA ARG A 187 -4.86 -1.28 -3.60
C ARG A 187 -3.75 -2.30 -3.86
N SER A 188 -3.43 -3.17 -2.92
CA SER A 188 -2.46 -4.25 -3.11
C SER A 188 -3.11 -5.61 -3.42
N LEU A 189 -4.42 -5.75 -3.24
CA LEU A 189 -5.11 -7.03 -3.48
C LEU A 189 -4.84 -7.65 -4.86
N GLY A 190 -4.93 -6.85 -5.93
CA GLY A 190 -4.69 -7.33 -7.30
C GLY A 190 -3.26 -7.83 -7.51
N ILE A 191 -2.26 -7.02 -7.13
CA ILE A 191 -0.85 -7.40 -7.31
C ILE A 191 -0.44 -8.58 -6.41
N VAL A 192 -1.00 -8.67 -5.19
CA VAL A 192 -0.73 -9.82 -4.30
C VAL A 192 -1.29 -11.09 -4.90
N LEU A 193 -2.49 -11.04 -5.49
CA LEU A 193 -3.07 -12.18 -6.19
C LEU A 193 -2.19 -12.60 -7.38
N GLU A 194 -1.82 -11.65 -8.25
CA GLU A 194 -0.97 -11.92 -9.41
C GLU A 194 0.38 -12.55 -9.00
N ARG A 195 1.01 -12.03 -7.96
CA ARG A 195 2.28 -12.57 -7.45
C ARG A 195 2.11 -13.93 -6.78
N ALA A 196 1.08 -14.13 -5.97
CA ALA A 196 0.80 -15.43 -5.36
C ALA A 196 0.56 -16.51 -6.43
N VAL A 197 -0.12 -16.17 -7.53
CA VAL A 197 -0.28 -17.05 -8.69
C VAL A 197 1.05 -17.37 -9.35
N ALA A 198 1.91 -16.37 -9.54
CA ALA A 198 3.24 -16.59 -10.09
C ALA A 198 4.08 -17.52 -9.20
N LEU A 199 4.11 -17.27 -7.88
CA LEU A 199 4.81 -18.11 -6.90
C LEU A 199 4.31 -19.56 -6.96
N HIS A 200 2.99 -19.76 -7.01
CA HIS A 200 2.39 -21.09 -7.13
C HIS A 200 2.85 -21.79 -8.42
N ALA A 201 2.84 -21.09 -9.56
CA ALA A 201 3.30 -21.64 -10.83
C ALA A 201 4.80 -21.99 -10.84
N PHE A 202 5.61 -21.27 -10.06
CA PHE A 202 7.05 -21.54 -9.91
C PHE A 202 7.37 -22.55 -8.81
N GLY A 203 6.37 -23.08 -8.10
CA GLY A 203 6.54 -24.09 -7.06
C GLY A 203 6.93 -23.53 -5.68
N ASP A 204 6.90 -22.22 -5.50
CA ASP A 204 6.98 -21.60 -4.17
C ASP A 204 5.60 -21.62 -3.51
N PHE A 205 5.24 -22.79 -2.98
CA PHE A 205 3.94 -23.02 -2.37
C PHE A 205 3.75 -22.25 -1.06
N ASP A 206 4.81 -22.08 -0.26
CA ASP A 206 4.74 -21.36 1.02
C ASP A 206 4.43 -19.88 0.78
N GLY A 207 5.14 -19.24 -0.15
CA GLY A 207 4.90 -17.85 -0.51
C GLY A 207 3.53 -17.63 -1.16
N ALA A 208 3.10 -18.55 -2.02
CA ALA A 208 1.79 -18.49 -2.64
C ALA A 208 0.64 -18.66 -1.62
N GLU A 209 0.75 -19.64 -0.72
CA GLU A 209 -0.22 -19.87 0.35
C GLU A 209 -0.33 -18.64 1.26
N ALA A 210 0.78 -18.03 1.64
CA ALA A 210 0.81 -16.79 2.41
C ALA A 210 -0.02 -15.68 1.74
N GLY A 211 0.21 -15.45 0.43
CA GLY A 211 -0.53 -14.46 -0.35
C GLY A 211 -2.03 -14.75 -0.42
N TYR A 212 -2.43 -15.99 -0.72
CA TYR A 212 -3.84 -16.37 -0.78
C TYR A 212 -4.53 -16.23 0.59
N ARG A 213 -3.88 -16.66 1.68
CA ARG A 213 -4.44 -16.51 3.03
C ARG A 213 -4.58 -15.04 3.44
N GLN A 214 -3.63 -14.17 3.09
CA GLN A 214 -3.73 -12.73 3.35
C GLN A 214 -4.88 -12.08 2.55
N LEU A 215 -5.08 -12.48 1.30
CA LEU A 215 -6.23 -12.04 0.49
C LEU A 215 -7.56 -12.44 1.13
N ILE A 216 -7.68 -13.70 1.55
CA ILE A 216 -8.88 -14.22 2.21
C ILE A 216 -9.13 -13.53 3.55
N ARG A 217 -8.07 -13.25 4.33
CA ARG A 217 -8.21 -12.50 5.60
C ARG A 217 -8.73 -11.08 5.34
N THR A 218 -8.24 -10.43 4.29
CA THR A 218 -8.63 -9.06 3.94
C THR A 218 -10.03 -9.00 3.34
N VAL A 219 -10.37 -9.97 2.49
CA VAL A 219 -11.66 -10.12 1.84
C VAL A 219 -12.12 -11.57 1.99
N PRO A 220 -12.88 -11.91 3.05
CA PRO A 220 -13.31 -13.29 3.32
C PRO A 220 -14.09 -13.97 2.19
N GLY A 221 -14.79 -13.16 1.37
CA GLY A 221 -15.52 -13.59 0.19
C GLY A 221 -14.73 -13.58 -1.12
N HIS A 222 -13.40 -13.47 -1.10
CA HIS A 222 -12.58 -13.44 -2.31
C HIS A 222 -12.52 -14.81 -2.99
N ILE A 223 -13.48 -15.09 -3.88
CA ILE A 223 -13.67 -16.39 -4.53
C ILE A 223 -12.39 -16.90 -5.17
N GLU A 224 -11.71 -16.09 -5.98
CA GLU A 224 -10.53 -16.53 -6.72
C GLU A 224 -9.37 -16.98 -5.81
N ALA A 225 -8.99 -16.17 -4.81
CA ALA A 225 -7.96 -16.54 -3.84
C ALA A 225 -8.29 -17.83 -3.08
N ARG A 226 -9.57 -18.06 -2.74
CA ARG A 226 -10.01 -19.30 -2.09
C ARG A 226 -9.89 -20.51 -3.02
N CYS A 227 -10.30 -20.39 -4.29
CA CYS A 227 -10.15 -21.45 -5.28
C CYS A 227 -8.67 -21.80 -5.47
N ARG A 228 -7.81 -20.78 -5.60
CA ARG A 228 -6.37 -20.96 -5.78
C ARG A 228 -5.68 -21.58 -4.57
N LEU A 229 -6.09 -21.19 -3.35
CA LEU A 229 -5.61 -21.83 -2.12
C LEU A 229 -6.01 -23.31 -2.07
N ALA A 230 -7.26 -23.64 -2.42
CA ALA A 230 -7.73 -25.04 -2.44
C ALA A 230 -6.97 -25.89 -3.49
N HIS A 231 -6.63 -25.29 -4.63
CA HIS A 231 -5.81 -25.94 -5.65
C HIS A 231 -4.39 -26.18 -5.14
N LEU A 232 -3.74 -25.15 -4.60
CA LEU A 232 -2.41 -25.27 -3.99
C LEU A 232 -2.38 -26.35 -2.90
N LEU A 233 -3.38 -26.37 -2.01
CA LEU A 233 -3.48 -27.38 -0.97
C LEU A 233 -3.64 -28.80 -1.54
N SER A 234 -4.25 -28.96 -2.70
CA SER A 234 -4.31 -30.25 -3.39
C SER A 234 -2.94 -30.64 -3.96
N ASP A 235 -2.20 -29.68 -4.53
CA ASP A 235 -0.85 -29.91 -5.08
C ASP A 235 0.15 -30.35 -4.01
N VAL A 236 0.09 -29.77 -2.81
CA VAL A 236 0.97 -30.14 -1.67
C VAL A 236 0.46 -31.34 -0.87
N GLY A 237 -0.67 -31.94 -1.26
CA GLY A 237 -1.23 -33.13 -0.64
C GLY A 237 -2.07 -32.90 0.63
N ALA A 238 -2.37 -31.64 0.96
CA ALA A 238 -3.26 -31.24 2.06
C ALA A 238 -4.75 -31.40 1.69
N TYR A 239 -5.13 -32.59 1.24
CA TYR A 239 -6.42 -32.84 0.60
C TYR A 239 -7.64 -32.57 1.50
N VAL A 240 -7.53 -32.78 2.82
CA VAL A 240 -8.64 -32.54 3.76
C VAL A 240 -9.03 -31.06 3.80
N GLU A 241 -8.04 -30.17 3.86
CA GLU A 241 -8.28 -28.73 3.90
C GLU A 241 -8.74 -28.22 2.53
N ALA A 242 -8.14 -28.72 1.44
CA ALA A 242 -8.57 -28.42 0.07
C ALA A 242 -10.05 -28.76 -0.16
N GLU A 243 -10.48 -29.98 0.22
CA GLU A 243 -11.88 -30.42 0.11
C GLU A 243 -12.82 -29.52 0.92
N HIS A 244 -12.42 -29.15 2.14
CA HIS A 244 -13.21 -28.24 2.96
C HIS A 244 -13.39 -26.89 2.27
N LEU A 245 -12.31 -26.30 1.74
CA LEU A 245 -12.37 -25.02 1.03
C LEU A 245 -13.27 -25.10 -0.21
N TYR A 246 -13.11 -26.11 -1.06
CA TYR A 246 -13.97 -26.27 -2.24
C TYR A 246 -15.44 -26.41 -1.88
N ARG A 247 -15.78 -27.20 -0.84
CA ARG A 247 -17.17 -27.33 -0.38
C ARG A 247 -17.77 -26.02 0.09
N THR A 248 -17.00 -25.21 0.82
CA THR A 248 -17.47 -23.89 1.28
C THR A 248 -17.63 -22.87 0.15
N LEU A 249 -17.00 -23.10 -1.01
CA LEU A 249 -17.10 -22.25 -2.19
C LEU A 249 -18.33 -22.54 -3.04
N LEU A 250 -18.80 -23.78 -3.10
CA LEU A 250 -19.92 -24.20 -3.95
C LEU A 250 -21.16 -23.29 -3.88
N PRO A 251 -21.61 -22.80 -2.70
CA PRO A 251 -22.79 -21.92 -2.64
C PRO A 251 -22.55 -20.52 -3.23
N ALA A 252 -21.30 -20.09 -3.35
CA ALA A 252 -20.93 -18.72 -3.73
C ALA A 252 -20.57 -18.58 -5.23
N VAL A 253 -20.38 -19.68 -5.95
CA VAL A 253 -19.95 -19.67 -7.36
C VAL A 253 -21.15 -19.96 -8.28
N PRO A 254 -21.54 -19.04 -9.18
CA PRO A 254 -22.67 -19.24 -10.10
C PRO A 254 -22.47 -20.38 -11.11
N ASN A 255 -21.21 -20.66 -11.48
CA ASN A 255 -20.83 -21.79 -12.33
C ASN A 255 -19.86 -22.70 -11.56
N ALA A 256 -20.41 -23.71 -10.90
CA ALA A 256 -19.66 -24.57 -10.00
C ALA A 256 -18.97 -25.74 -10.72
N ASP A 257 -19.06 -25.85 -12.05
CA ASP A 257 -18.55 -27.02 -12.80
C ASP A 257 -17.05 -27.23 -12.57
N ASP A 258 -16.25 -26.16 -12.65
CA ASP A 258 -14.80 -26.23 -12.39
C ASP A 258 -14.51 -26.61 -10.93
N VAL A 259 -15.24 -26.01 -9.97
CA VAL A 259 -15.07 -26.27 -8.54
C VAL A 259 -15.44 -27.72 -8.19
N LEU A 260 -16.48 -28.27 -8.82
CA LEU A 260 -16.91 -29.66 -8.66
C LEU A 260 -15.90 -30.62 -9.27
N HIS A 261 -15.34 -30.29 -10.44
CA HIS A 261 -14.29 -31.07 -11.07
C HIS A 261 -13.06 -31.16 -10.17
N TRP A 262 -12.53 -30.02 -9.70
CA TRP A 262 -11.37 -30.00 -8.80
C TRP A 262 -11.64 -30.70 -7.47
N LEU A 263 -12.84 -30.54 -6.89
CA LEU A 263 -13.24 -31.27 -5.68
C LEU A 263 -13.21 -32.79 -5.90
N GLY A 264 -13.70 -33.27 -7.05
CA GLY A 264 -13.66 -34.68 -7.41
C GLY A 264 -12.23 -35.21 -7.50
N ASP A 265 -11.34 -34.46 -8.16
CA ASP A 265 -9.92 -34.81 -8.29
C ASP A 265 -9.23 -34.87 -6.92
N THR A 266 -9.46 -33.86 -6.06
CA THR A 266 -8.94 -33.84 -4.68
C THR A 266 -9.41 -35.06 -3.86
N GLN A 267 -10.69 -35.45 -3.98
CA GLN A 267 -11.24 -36.61 -3.27
C GLN A 267 -10.64 -37.93 -3.76
N MET A 268 -10.44 -38.06 -5.08
CA MET A 268 -9.78 -39.23 -5.67
C MET A 268 -8.32 -39.34 -5.22
N ALA A 269 -7.59 -38.23 -5.20
CA ALA A 269 -6.21 -38.17 -4.73
C ALA A 269 -6.12 -38.56 -3.24
N GLN A 270 -7.00 -38.01 -2.39
CA GLN A 270 -7.06 -38.32 -0.97
C GLN A 270 -7.36 -39.81 -0.71
N ALA A 271 -8.30 -40.40 -1.46
CA ALA A 271 -8.64 -41.82 -1.34
C ALA A 271 -7.48 -42.72 -1.77
N SER A 272 -6.70 -42.30 -2.76
CA SER A 272 -5.52 -43.03 -3.24
C SER A 272 -4.38 -42.95 -2.23
N TYR A 273 -4.13 -41.78 -1.64
CA TYR A 273 -3.15 -41.58 -0.58
C TYR A 273 -3.47 -42.42 0.67
N ARG A 274 -4.75 -42.45 1.09
CA ARG A 274 -5.21 -43.29 2.22
C ARG A 274 -5.04 -44.80 2.00
N LYS A 275 -4.96 -45.26 0.75
CA LYS A 275 -4.73 -46.68 0.42
C LYS A 275 -3.24 -47.03 0.34
N ALA A 276 -2.37 -46.04 0.18
CA ALA A 276 -0.94 -46.23 -0.04
C ALA A 276 -0.10 -46.17 1.25
N GLY A 277 -0.63 -45.58 2.33
CA GLY A 277 -0.04 -45.59 3.68
C GLY A 277 -0.60 -46.70 4.54
#